data_AF-A0A7C4W6F8-F1
#
_entry.id   AF-A0A7C4W6F8-F1
#
_cell.length_a   1.000
_cell.length_b   1.000
_cell.length_c   1.000
_cell.angle_alpha   90.00
_cell.angle_beta   90.00
_cell.angle_gamma   90.00
#
_symmetry.space_group_name_H-M   'P 1'
#
loop_
_entity.id
_entity.type
_entity.pdbx_description
1 polymer ?
#
loop_
_entity_poly.entity_id
_entity_poly.type
_entity_poly.pdbx_seq_one_letter_code
_entity_poly.pdbx_strand_id
1 'polypeptide(L)'
;MNCWNRKAPIRSTMMMAILLMLITALSCATNRLSPPASKVRLLATEEMEDCKAKCEFIAHVTGQSSSLSSSSAYHNSLTDLMENAARVGATHLFVNLGENAILRGEAYRCAYCVRPDGRADVSLCEGANAVDPAACQVQGGIWMPIARDRATCEAKGGVWVLSDDVSRLPDELAPAKKKTGK
;
A
#
# COMPACT_ATOMS: atom_id res chain seq x y z
N MET A 1 42.24 57.46 -31.86
CA MET A 1 41.59 56.18 -32.22
C MET A 1 41.87 55.19 -31.11
N ASN A 2 40.81 54.70 -30.48
CA ASN A 2 40.81 53.86 -29.29
C ASN A 2 41.18 52.41 -29.64
N CYS A 3 41.96 51.73 -28.79
CA CYS A 3 41.85 50.29 -28.62
C CYS A 3 42.05 49.94 -27.13
N TRP A 4 40.93 49.59 -26.50
CA TRP A 4 40.78 49.27 -25.09
C TRP A 4 41.46 47.95 -24.70
N ASN A 5 42.10 48.01 -23.54
CA ASN A 5 42.58 46.90 -22.75
C ASN A 5 41.38 46.10 -22.20
N ARG A 6 41.11 44.89 -22.69
CA ARG A 6 40.12 43.97 -22.08
C ARG A 6 40.84 42.87 -21.31
N LYS A 7 41.01 43.06 -19.99
CA LYS A 7 41.24 41.95 -19.07
C LYS A 7 39.90 41.24 -18.83
N ALA A 8 39.72 40.06 -19.41
CA ALA A 8 38.52 39.25 -19.22
C ALA A 8 38.42 38.73 -17.75
N PRO A 9 37.22 38.68 -17.13
CA PRO A 9 37.08 38.32 -15.73
C PRO A 9 37.01 36.80 -15.55
N ILE A 10 38.15 36.12 -15.65
CA ILE A 10 38.28 34.64 -15.52
C ILE A 10 37.77 34.12 -14.17
N ARG A 11 37.81 34.94 -13.10
CA ARG A 11 37.32 34.56 -11.76
C ARG A 11 35.79 34.54 -11.65
N SER A 12 35.10 35.40 -12.40
CA SER A 12 33.63 35.49 -12.33
C SER A 12 32.97 34.32 -13.06
N THR A 13 33.56 33.88 -14.17
CA THR A 13 33.06 32.72 -14.94
C THR A 13 33.30 31.41 -14.18
N MET A 14 34.41 31.27 -13.45
CA MET A 14 34.67 30.08 -12.64
C MET A 14 33.73 29.97 -11.42
N MET A 15 33.46 31.08 -10.73
CA MET A 15 32.47 31.13 -9.63
C MET A 15 31.05 30.83 -10.12
N MET A 16 30.65 31.36 -11.28
CA MET A 16 29.34 31.08 -11.86
C MET A 16 29.21 29.62 -12.30
N ALA A 17 30.28 29.02 -12.85
CA ALA A 17 30.31 27.60 -13.20
C ALA A 17 30.24 26.67 -11.96
N ILE A 18 30.91 27.04 -10.87
CA ILE A 18 30.81 26.32 -9.58
C ILE A 18 29.41 26.47 -8.98
N LEU A 19 28.80 27.66 -9.08
CA LEU A 19 27.43 27.90 -8.63
C LEU A 19 26.42 27.10 -9.46
N LEU A 20 26.59 27.02 -10.79
CA LEU A 20 25.79 26.19 -11.67
C LEU A 20 25.93 24.69 -11.36
N MET A 21 27.15 24.23 -11.06
CA MET A 21 27.42 22.84 -10.61
C MET A 21 26.78 22.55 -9.25
N LEU A 22 26.81 23.50 -8.31
CA LEU A 22 26.14 23.39 -7.01
C LEU A 22 24.61 23.40 -7.13
N ILE A 23 24.05 24.19 -8.05
CA ILE A 23 22.61 24.20 -8.34
C ILE A 23 22.17 22.85 -8.96
N THR A 24 23.00 22.22 -9.80
CA THR A 24 22.71 20.86 -10.29
C THR A 24 22.86 19.77 -9.23
N ALA A 25 23.71 19.97 -8.22
CA ALA A 25 23.90 19.04 -7.11
C ALA A 25 22.74 19.08 -6.08
N LEU A 26 21.97 20.16 -6.01
CA LEU A 26 20.75 20.22 -5.17
C LEU A 26 19.56 19.44 -5.76
N SER A 27 19.66 18.93 -7.00
CA SER A 27 18.57 18.19 -7.64
C SER A 27 18.47 16.73 -7.19
N CYS A 28 19.31 16.28 -6.27
CA CYS A 28 19.35 14.91 -5.75
C CYS A 28 18.64 14.76 -4.40
N ALA A 29 17.38 15.17 -4.22
CA ALA A 29 16.57 14.75 -3.05
C ALA A 29 15.08 15.17 -3.12
N THR A 30 14.28 14.62 -4.03
CA THR A 30 12.80 14.66 -3.86
C THR A 30 12.11 13.35 -4.26
N ASN A 31 12.74 12.19 -4.01
CA ASN A 31 12.01 10.91 -3.94
C ASN A 31 11.39 10.76 -2.55
N ARG A 32 10.63 11.77 -2.10
CA ARG A 32 9.86 11.70 -0.86
C ARG A 32 8.45 11.27 -1.20
N LEU A 33 8.08 10.08 -0.75
CA LEU A 33 6.70 9.61 -0.74
C LEU A 33 5.84 10.59 0.07
N SER A 34 4.62 10.81 -0.39
CA SER A 34 3.56 11.46 0.36
C SER A 34 3.28 10.69 1.65
N PRO A 35 2.75 11.33 2.71
CA PRO A 35 2.42 10.62 3.95
C PRO A 35 1.50 9.41 3.75
N PRO A 36 0.48 9.45 2.88
CA PRO A 36 -0.29 8.25 2.51
C PRO A 36 0.55 7.18 1.84
N ALA A 37 1.38 7.54 0.85
CA ALA A 37 2.21 6.59 0.12
C ALA A 37 3.28 5.93 0.98
N SER A 38 3.83 6.64 1.98
CA SER A 38 4.77 6.07 2.94
C SER A 38 4.19 4.98 3.84
N LYS A 39 2.86 4.87 3.91
CA LYS A 39 2.16 3.82 4.68
C LYS A 39 1.80 2.60 3.84
N VAL A 40 1.91 2.69 2.52
CA VAL A 40 1.65 1.55 1.63
C VAL A 40 2.80 0.56 1.78
N ARG A 41 2.50 -0.67 2.17
CA ARG A 41 3.49 -1.73 2.28
C ARG A 41 3.63 -2.49 0.97
N LEU A 42 4.87 -2.66 0.54
CA LEU A 42 5.20 -3.55 -0.56
C LEU A 42 5.12 -4.99 -0.05
N LEU A 43 4.35 -5.82 -0.76
CA LEU A 43 4.22 -7.25 -0.43
C LEU A 43 5.32 -8.04 -1.13
N ALA A 44 5.95 -8.94 -0.37
CA ALA A 44 6.73 -10.02 -0.96
C ALA A 44 5.81 -11.06 -1.61
N THR A 45 6.38 -11.89 -2.50
CA THR A 45 5.63 -12.93 -3.20
C THR A 45 4.99 -13.94 -2.23
N GLU A 46 5.68 -14.28 -1.12
CA GLU A 46 5.14 -15.20 -0.11
C GLU A 46 3.94 -14.63 0.67
N GLU A 47 3.87 -13.31 0.87
CA GLU A 47 2.79 -12.65 1.62
C GLU A 47 1.54 -12.39 0.75
N MET A 48 1.69 -12.54 -0.57
CA MET A 48 0.65 -12.24 -1.55
C MET A 48 -0.59 -13.11 -1.36
N GLU A 49 -0.42 -14.41 -1.11
CA GLU A 49 -1.53 -15.35 -0.97
C GLU A 49 -2.39 -15.02 0.26
N ASP A 50 -1.76 -14.71 1.39
CA ASP A 50 -2.47 -14.32 2.62
C ASP A 50 -3.18 -12.97 2.45
N CYS A 51 -2.54 -12.00 1.80
CA CYS A 51 -3.16 -10.71 1.51
C CYS A 51 -4.35 -10.86 0.56
N LYS A 52 -4.23 -11.66 -0.52
CA LYS A 52 -5.32 -11.95 -1.46
C LYS A 52 -6.50 -12.61 -0.79
N ALA A 53 -6.25 -13.48 0.19
CA ALA A 53 -7.29 -14.16 0.93
C ALA A 53 -8.03 -13.24 1.91
N LYS A 54 -7.31 -12.35 2.60
CA LYS A 54 -7.85 -11.57 3.74
C LYS A 54 -8.24 -10.13 3.41
N CYS A 55 -7.79 -9.57 2.29
CA CYS A 55 -7.93 -8.15 1.96
C CYS A 55 -8.71 -7.90 0.67
N GLU A 56 -9.25 -6.69 0.53
CA GLU A 56 -10.00 -6.27 -0.65
C GLU A 56 -9.05 -5.84 -1.78
N PHE A 57 -9.26 -6.38 -2.98
CA PHE A 57 -8.61 -5.86 -4.18
C PHE A 57 -9.26 -4.54 -4.61
N ILE A 58 -8.46 -3.49 -4.75
CA ILE A 58 -8.96 -2.15 -5.08
C ILE A 58 -8.74 -1.81 -6.55
N ALA A 59 -7.51 -1.97 -7.04
CA ALA A 59 -7.17 -1.58 -8.40
C ALA A 59 -5.85 -2.19 -8.88
N HIS A 60 -5.72 -2.26 -10.20
CA HIS A 60 -4.40 -2.29 -10.83
C HIS A 60 -3.84 -0.87 -10.90
N VAL A 61 -2.59 -0.70 -10.51
CA VAL A 61 -1.89 0.58 -10.55
C VAL A 61 -0.65 0.47 -11.43
N THR A 62 -0.24 1.60 -12.00
CA THR A 62 0.98 1.72 -12.79
C THR A 62 1.80 2.90 -12.28
N GLY A 63 3.11 2.84 -12.47
CA GLY A 63 4.03 3.91 -12.12
C GLY A 63 5.05 4.10 -13.22
N GLN A 64 5.37 5.34 -13.57
CA GLN A 64 6.19 5.65 -14.75
C GLN A 64 7.34 6.58 -14.41
N SER A 65 8.42 6.48 -15.19
CA SER A 65 9.54 7.41 -15.15
C SER A 65 10.03 7.76 -16.54
N SER A 66 10.34 9.04 -16.76
CA SER A 66 11.00 9.55 -17.96
C SER A 66 12.53 9.57 -17.85
N SER A 67 13.08 9.01 -16.77
CA SER A 67 14.53 9.01 -16.54
C SER A 67 15.25 8.07 -17.50
N LEU A 68 16.33 8.56 -18.11
CA LEU A 68 17.18 7.77 -19.03
C LEU A 68 18.11 6.80 -18.28
N SER A 69 18.37 7.04 -16.99
CA SER A 69 19.13 6.13 -16.11
C SER A 69 18.23 5.00 -15.62
N SER A 70 18.61 3.74 -15.84
CA SER A 70 17.81 2.58 -15.43
C SER A 70 17.56 2.51 -13.92
N SER A 71 18.56 2.83 -13.10
CA SER A 71 18.43 2.87 -11.64
C SER A 71 17.45 3.96 -11.19
N SER A 72 17.58 5.15 -11.76
CA SER A 72 16.68 6.28 -11.48
C SER A 72 15.27 6.01 -12.00
N ALA A 73 15.15 5.35 -13.17
CA ALA A 73 13.87 4.98 -13.76
C ALA A 73 13.10 4.03 -12.84
N TYR A 74 13.77 3.01 -12.30
CA TYR A 74 13.16 2.06 -11.36
C TYR A 74 12.70 2.75 -10.07
N HIS A 75 13.56 3.52 -9.40
CA HIS A 75 13.19 4.17 -8.13
C HIS A 75 12.07 5.21 -8.31
N ASN A 76 12.08 5.96 -9.40
CA ASN A 76 11.06 6.96 -9.68
C ASN A 76 9.72 6.31 -10.05
N SER A 77 9.72 5.27 -10.89
CA SER A 77 8.51 4.53 -11.25
C SER A 77 7.91 3.80 -10.05
N LEU A 78 8.74 3.27 -9.14
CA LEU A 78 8.26 2.66 -7.90
C LEU A 78 7.63 3.70 -6.96
N THR A 79 8.24 4.87 -6.84
CA THR A 79 7.69 5.98 -6.05
C THR A 79 6.31 6.39 -6.60
N ASP A 80 6.21 6.58 -7.92
CA ASP A 80 4.94 6.92 -8.59
C ASP A 80 3.89 5.81 -8.45
N LEU A 81 4.29 4.54 -8.54
CA LEU A 81 3.41 3.39 -8.32
C LEU A 81 2.81 3.39 -6.90
N MET A 82 3.62 3.67 -5.88
CA MET A 82 3.18 3.76 -4.49
C MET A 82 2.24 4.95 -4.25
N GLU A 83 2.51 6.10 -4.88
CA GLU A 83 1.60 7.25 -4.86
C GLU A 83 0.23 6.91 -5.47
N ASN A 84 0.24 6.22 -6.61
CA ASN A 84 -0.99 5.80 -7.28
C ASN A 84 -1.75 4.76 -6.44
N ALA A 85 -1.07 3.84 -5.77
CA ALA A 85 -1.67 2.89 -4.82
C ALA A 85 -2.30 3.62 -3.61
N ALA A 86 -1.60 4.60 -3.03
CA ALA A 86 -2.11 5.36 -1.91
C ALA A 86 -3.31 6.23 -2.30
N ARG A 87 -3.31 6.79 -3.51
CA ARG A 87 -4.41 7.60 -4.04
C ARG A 87 -5.72 6.82 -4.14
N VAL A 88 -5.65 5.52 -4.46
CA VAL A 88 -6.81 4.63 -4.44
C VAL A 88 -7.10 4.06 -3.04
N GLY A 89 -6.35 4.48 -2.01
CA GLY A 89 -6.54 4.09 -0.62
C GLY A 89 -6.09 2.66 -0.33
N ALA A 90 -5.06 2.18 -1.02
CA ALA A 90 -4.45 0.90 -0.70
C ALA A 90 -3.61 0.97 0.58
N THR A 91 -3.54 -0.14 1.28
CA THR A 91 -2.63 -0.39 2.41
C THR A 91 -1.43 -1.22 1.97
N HIS A 92 -1.64 -2.10 0.98
CA HIS A 92 -0.65 -3.05 0.49
C HIS A 92 -0.57 -2.99 -1.03
N LEU A 93 0.63 -3.19 -1.57
CA LEU A 93 0.92 -3.13 -2.99
C LEU A 93 1.82 -4.30 -3.37
N PHE A 94 1.34 -5.15 -4.27
CA PHE A 94 2.17 -6.17 -4.91
C PHE A 94 2.67 -5.62 -6.25
N VAL A 95 3.99 -5.62 -6.44
CA VAL A 95 4.61 -5.08 -7.66
C VAL A 95 4.83 -6.22 -8.65
N ASN A 96 4.11 -6.17 -9.77
CA ASN A 96 4.36 -7.04 -10.91
C ASN A 96 5.47 -6.38 -11.76
N LEU A 97 6.61 -7.06 -11.90
CA LEU A 97 7.75 -6.55 -12.67
C LEU A 97 7.32 -6.14 -14.08
N GLY A 98 7.66 -4.92 -14.47
CA GLY A 98 7.52 -4.40 -15.83
C GLY A 98 8.89 -4.04 -16.41
N GLU A 99 8.90 -3.38 -17.57
CA GLU A 99 10.14 -2.76 -18.07
C GLU A 99 10.56 -1.64 -17.09
N ASN A 100 11.85 -1.50 -16.77
CA ASN A 100 12.36 -0.66 -15.66
C ASN A 100 11.80 0.78 -15.54
N ALA A 101 11.27 1.35 -16.62
CA ALA A 101 10.66 2.68 -16.65
C ALA A 101 9.13 2.69 -16.38
N ILE A 102 8.47 1.53 -16.44
CA ILE A 102 7.03 1.35 -16.27
C ILE A 102 6.79 0.13 -15.37
N LEU A 103 6.45 0.39 -14.11
CA LEU A 103 6.06 -0.66 -13.18
C LEU A 103 4.53 -0.82 -13.14
N ARG A 104 4.09 -2.03 -12.82
CA ARG A 104 2.68 -2.37 -12.64
C ARG A 104 2.50 -3.01 -11.27
N GLY A 105 1.32 -2.90 -10.70
CA GLY A 105 1.04 -3.52 -9.41
C GLY A 105 -0.44 -3.76 -9.14
N GLU A 106 -0.69 -4.61 -8.15
CA GLU A 106 -2.00 -4.92 -7.59
C GLU A 106 -2.11 -4.24 -6.23
N ALA A 107 -3.11 -3.37 -6.08
CA ALA A 107 -3.32 -2.56 -4.90
C ALA A 107 -4.44 -3.15 -4.03
N TYR A 108 -4.14 -3.41 -2.76
CA TYR A 108 -5.03 -4.05 -1.80
C TYR A 108 -5.31 -3.15 -0.60
N ARG A 109 -6.54 -3.23 -0.08
CA ARG A 109 -6.95 -2.61 1.17
C ARG A 109 -7.27 -3.69 2.19
N CYS A 110 -6.39 -3.79 3.18
CA CYS A 110 -6.59 -4.64 4.33
C CYS A 110 -7.30 -3.85 5.41
N ALA A 111 -8.41 -4.39 5.88
CA ALA A 111 -9.18 -3.80 6.97
C ALA A 111 -9.92 -4.89 7.73
N TYR A 112 -10.20 -4.63 8.99
CA TYR A 112 -10.93 -5.56 9.85
C TYR A 112 -11.72 -4.80 10.90
N CYS A 113 -12.71 -5.49 11.45
CA CYS A 113 -13.52 -4.95 12.53
C CYS A 113 -12.86 -5.23 13.89
N VAL A 114 -12.77 -4.18 14.72
CA VAL A 114 -12.39 -4.28 16.13
C VAL A 114 -13.64 -4.08 16.97
N ARG A 115 -13.93 -5.03 17.85
CA ARG A 115 -15.08 -4.99 18.75
C ARG A 115 -14.86 -3.96 19.87
N PRO A 116 -15.93 -3.55 20.59
CA PRO A 116 -15.81 -2.65 21.74
C PRO A 116 -14.84 -3.10 22.82
N ASP A 117 -14.58 -4.41 22.94
CA ASP A 117 -13.63 -4.99 23.89
C ASP A 117 -12.17 -4.91 23.43
N GLY A 118 -11.90 -4.27 22.29
CA GLY A 118 -10.58 -4.10 21.70
C GLY A 118 -10.05 -5.33 20.97
N ARG A 119 -10.79 -6.45 20.93
CA ARG A 119 -10.39 -7.66 20.19
C ARG A 119 -10.92 -7.61 18.76
N ALA A 120 -10.25 -8.32 17.87
CA ALA A 120 -10.76 -8.49 16.52
C ALA A 120 -12.13 -9.19 16.54
N ASP A 121 -12.99 -8.79 15.60
CA ASP A 121 -14.26 -9.47 15.35
C ASP A 121 -14.02 -10.85 14.76
N VAL A 122 -14.83 -11.81 15.21
CA VAL A 122 -14.84 -13.21 14.76
C VAL A 122 -16.28 -13.65 14.71
N SER A 123 -16.61 -14.68 13.94
CA SER A 123 -17.97 -15.20 13.98
C SER A 123 -18.26 -15.85 15.32
N LEU A 124 -19.48 -15.65 15.82
CA LEU A 124 -19.91 -16.22 17.09
C LEU A 124 -21.40 -16.54 17.08
N CYS A 125 -21.78 -17.52 17.89
CA CYS A 125 -23.18 -17.86 18.14
C CYS A 125 -23.69 -17.12 19.38
N GLU A 126 -24.74 -16.32 19.23
CA GLU A 126 -25.40 -15.67 20.35
C GLU A 126 -26.51 -16.57 20.91
N GLY A 127 -26.57 -16.69 22.25
CA GLY A 127 -27.59 -17.49 22.93
C GLY A 127 -27.32 -19.00 23.00
N ALA A 128 -26.23 -19.47 22.40
CA ALA A 128 -25.82 -20.88 22.43
C ALA A 128 -24.29 -21.04 22.30
N ASN A 129 -23.77 -22.24 22.58
CA ASN A 129 -22.33 -22.53 22.45
C ASN A 129 -22.10 -23.40 21.21
N ALA A 130 -21.92 -22.74 20.07
CA ALA A 130 -21.67 -23.38 18.78
C ALA A 130 -20.57 -22.65 18.01
N VAL A 131 -19.78 -23.44 17.27
CA VAL A 131 -18.61 -22.97 16.50
C VAL A 131 -18.88 -22.82 15.00
N ASP A 132 -20.08 -23.21 14.57
CA ASP A 132 -20.50 -23.10 13.17
C ASP A 132 -21.98 -22.68 13.08
N PRO A 133 -22.40 -22.12 11.92
CA PRO A 133 -23.75 -21.60 11.76
C PRO A 133 -24.84 -22.67 11.93
N ALA A 134 -24.59 -23.90 11.47
CA ALA A 134 -25.59 -24.95 11.49
C ALA A 134 -25.84 -25.44 12.92
N ALA A 135 -24.78 -25.68 13.69
CA ALA A 135 -24.87 -26.03 15.09
C ALA A 135 -25.52 -24.90 15.92
N CYS A 136 -25.22 -23.64 15.61
CA CYS A 136 -25.82 -22.49 16.28
C CYS A 136 -27.33 -22.46 16.11
N GLN A 137 -27.80 -22.64 14.87
CA GLN A 137 -29.21 -22.66 14.55
C GLN A 137 -29.95 -23.84 15.21
N VAL A 138 -29.35 -25.03 15.24
CA VAL A 138 -29.94 -26.22 15.91
C VAL A 138 -30.13 -25.98 17.41
N GLN A 139 -29.21 -25.26 18.04
CA GLN A 139 -29.29 -24.91 19.46
C GLN A 139 -30.23 -23.71 19.73
N GLY A 140 -30.88 -23.17 18.71
CA GLY A 140 -31.77 -22.01 18.84
C GLY A 140 -31.04 -20.68 19.01
N GLY A 141 -29.73 -20.63 18.76
CA GLY A 141 -28.93 -19.41 18.78
C GLY A 141 -29.00 -18.64 17.46
N ILE A 142 -28.49 -17.41 17.50
CA ILE A 142 -28.37 -16.53 16.32
C ILE A 142 -26.90 -16.48 15.90
N TRP A 143 -26.62 -16.88 14.65
CA TRP A 143 -25.26 -16.81 14.12
C TRP A 143 -24.91 -15.38 13.70
N MET A 144 -23.86 -14.82 14.28
CA MET A 144 -23.31 -13.53 13.91
C MET A 144 -21.99 -13.74 13.15
N PRO A 145 -21.98 -13.60 11.81
CA PRO A 145 -20.78 -13.81 11.01
C PRO A 145 -19.79 -12.65 11.19
N ILE A 146 -18.49 -12.89 10.99
CA ILE A 146 -17.45 -11.85 10.97
C ILE A 146 -17.82 -10.70 10.03
N ALA A 147 -17.62 -9.46 10.49
CA ALA A 147 -17.86 -8.26 9.69
C ALA A 147 -16.79 -8.14 8.60
N ARG A 148 -17.25 -8.05 7.34
CA ARG A 148 -16.39 -7.94 6.15
C ARG A 148 -16.36 -6.53 5.56
N ASP A 149 -17.17 -5.63 6.11
CA ASP A 149 -17.26 -4.25 5.67
C ASP A 149 -17.56 -3.33 6.86
N ARG A 150 -17.40 -2.03 6.61
CA ARG A 150 -17.58 -0.99 7.62
C ARG A 150 -19.01 -0.97 8.18
N ALA A 151 -20.03 -1.14 7.34
CA ALA A 151 -21.41 -1.05 7.78
C ALA A 151 -21.77 -2.23 8.70
N THR A 152 -21.34 -3.45 8.35
CA THR A 152 -21.54 -4.63 9.20
C THR A 152 -20.75 -4.54 10.51
N CYS A 153 -19.56 -3.93 10.49
CA CYS A 153 -18.78 -3.70 11.70
C CYS A 153 -19.45 -2.68 12.65
N GLU A 154 -19.88 -1.54 12.11
CA GLU A 154 -20.52 -0.48 12.90
C GLU A 154 -21.90 -0.94 13.42
N ALA A 155 -22.62 -1.78 12.66
CA ALA A 155 -23.88 -2.39 13.12
C ALA A 155 -23.69 -3.31 14.35
N LYS A 156 -22.50 -3.90 14.52
CA LYS A 156 -22.11 -4.66 15.71
C LYS A 156 -21.56 -3.79 16.85
N GLY A 157 -21.53 -2.48 16.66
CA GLY A 157 -20.90 -1.52 17.59
C GLY A 157 -19.37 -1.51 17.53
N GLY A 158 -18.75 -2.15 16.53
CA GLY A 158 -17.31 -2.16 16.34
C GLY A 158 -16.78 -0.93 15.61
N VAL A 159 -15.46 -0.86 15.50
CA VAL A 159 -14.72 0.15 14.74
C VAL A 159 -14.00 -0.51 13.57
N TRP A 160 -14.20 0.03 12.37
CA TRP A 160 -13.51 -0.44 11.17
C TRP A 160 -12.09 0.13 11.09
N VAL A 161 -11.08 -0.74 11.08
CA VAL A 161 -9.67 -0.35 11.14
C VAL A 161 -8.94 -0.81 9.88
N LEU A 162 -8.23 0.11 9.23
CA LEU A 162 -7.28 -0.24 8.17
C LEU A 162 -6.05 -0.89 8.79
N SER A 163 -5.60 -2.02 8.23
CA SER A 163 -4.41 -2.72 8.69
C SER A 163 -3.27 -2.58 7.69
N ASP A 164 -2.09 -2.23 8.19
CA ASP A 164 -0.81 -2.36 7.49
C ASP A 164 -0.11 -3.69 7.83
N ASP A 165 -0.76 -4.61 8.52
CA ASP A 165 -0.18 -5.89 8.91
C ASP A 165 -1.18 -7.02 8.66
N VAL A 166 -0.92 -7.79 7.60
CA VAL A 166 -1.76 -8.93 7.19
C VAL A 166 -1.78 -10.01 8.27
N SER A 167 -0.71 -10.15 9.07
CA SER A 167 -0.62 -11.17 10.12
C SER A 167 -1.56 -10.92 11.30
N ARG A 168 -2.00 -9.67 11.51
CA ARG A 168 -2.96 -9.28 12.56
C ARG A 168 -4.42 -9.50 12.16
N LEU A 169 -4.67 -9.77 10.88
CA LEU A 169 -6.02 -9.96 10.37
C LEU A 169 -6.56 -11.35 10.79
N PRO A 170 -7.81 -11.43 11.28
CA PRO A 170 -8.45 -12.70 11.60
C PRO A 170 -8.38 -13.70 10.45
N ASP A 171 -8.02 -14.94 10.74
CA ASP A 171 -7.95 -16.01 9.73
C ASP A 171 -9.30 -16.28 9.06
N GLU A 172 -10.40 -16.01 9.76
CA GLU A 172 -11.76 -16.17 9.24
C GLU A 172 -12.12 -15.18 8.12
N LEU A 173 -11.35 -14.10 7.96
CA LEU A 173 -11.50 -13.23 6.78
C LEU A 173 -11.15 -13.98 5.50
N ALA A 174 -10.18 -14.89 5.57
CA ALA A 174 -9.87 -15.76 4.45
C ALA A 174 -11.08 -16.64 4.13
N PRO A 175 -11.47 -16.79 2.84
CA PRO A 175 -12.52 -17.72 2.48
C PRO A 175 -12.14 -19.14 2.94
N ALA A 176 -13.13 -19.89 3.43
CA ALA A 176 -12.92 -21.28 3.82
C ALA A 176 -12.28 -22.03 2.65
N LYS A 177 -11.07 -22.58 2.85
CA LYS A 177 -10.43 -23.45 1.86
C LYS A 177 -11.42 -24.58 1.57
N LYS A 178 -12.00 -24.61 0.36
CA LYS A 178 -12.78 -25.76 -0.10
C LYS A 178 -11.87 -26.97 0.12
N LYS A 179 -12.23 -27.87 1.05
CA LYS A 179 -11.58 -29.16 1.15
C LYS A 179 -11.83 -29.84 -0.19
N THR A 180 -10.84 -29.82 -1.07
CA THR A 180 -10.80 -30.70 -2.23
C THR A 180 -10.79 -32.10 -1.66
N GLY A 181 -11.97 -32.73 -1.66
CA GLY A 181 -12.14 -34.12 -1.29
C GLY A 181 -11.16 -34.95 -2.11
N LYS A 182 -10.36 -35.73 -1.41
CA LYS A 182 -9.47 -36.72 -1.99
C LYS A 182 -10.23 -38.03 -2.12
#